data_AF-A0A9W9YAC2-F1
#
_entry.id   AF-A0A9W9YAC2-F1
#
_cell.length_a   1.000
_cell.length_b   1.000
_cell.length_c   1.000
_cell.angle_alpha   90.00
_cell.angle_beta   90.00
_cell.angle_gamma   90.00
#
_symmetry.space_group_name_H-M   'P 1'
#
loop_
_entity.id
_entity.type
_entity.pdbx_description
1 polymer ?
#
loop_
_entity_poly.entity_id
_entity_poly.type
_entity_poly.pdbx_seq_one_letter_code
_entity_poly.pdbx_strand_id
1 'polypeptide(L)'
;MALSSQVDRYAFNIVENGTSLTEQVEVDVEKQTEVIRVPQHNDAEAVEILNDFEAGLSARRLPASKDCFVSKLDSSVPSPAKMKLDMDQASRQSLPNKVITKRTGWRVVGFADRSALPAKILDFCGSLPIYNVEAVPLDSMNVTLHRDSEQIKMGNTKRDPVRRQELSQSKCSRLLQYGYST
;
A
#
# COMPACT_ATOMS: atom_id res chain seq x y z
N MET A 1 21.13 -27.85 -0.42
CA MET A 1 21.66 -26.54 0.01
C MET A 1 20.48 -25.58 -0.03
N ALA A 2 20.04 -25.05 1.10
CA ALA A 2 19.00 -24.04 1.12
C ALA A 2 19.65 -22.71 0.73
N LEU A 3 19.29 -22.17 -0.43
CA LEU A 3 19.59 -20.79 -0.79
C LEU A 3 18.85 -19.93 0.24
N SER A 4 19.59 -19.22 1.10
CA SER A 4 18.98 -18.20 1.95
C SER A 4 18.41 -17.12 1.02
N SER A 5 17.09 -16.92 0.98
CA SER A 5 16.55 -15.83 0.17
C SER A 5 17.11 -14.53 0.74
N GLN A 6 17.90 -13.83 -0.07
CA GLN A 6 18.53 -12.59 0.34
C GLN A 6 17.46 -11.50 0.28
N VAL A 7 16.97 -11.10 1.45
CA VAL A 7 16.06 -9.95 1.58
C VAL A 7 16.90 -8.72 1.89
N ASP A 8 16.97 -7.79 0.95
CA ASP A 8 17.57 -6.47 1.17
C ASP A 8 16.61 -5.60 1.99
N ARG A 9 17.13 -4.90 2.99
CA ARG A 9 16.35 -4.10 3.94
C ARG A 9 16.86 -2.67 3.97
N TYR A 10 15.95 -1.72 3.79
CA TYR A 10 16.23 -0.29 3.79
C TYR A 10 15.34 0.43 4.80
N ALA A 11 15.90 1.45 5.44
CA ALA A 11 15.17 2.32 6.36
C ALA A 11 15.48 3.78 5.99
N PHE A 12 14.43 4.53 5.63
CA PHE A 12 14.57 5.92 5.20
C PHE A 12 13.89 6.85 6.20
N ASN A 13 14.66 7.81 6.70
CA ASN A 13 14.13 8.89 7.52
C ASN A 13 13.56 9.97 6.59
N ILE A 14 12.26 10.21 6.71
CA ILE A 14 11.50 11.13 5.87
C ILE A 14 10.87 12.18 6.76
N VAL A 15 10.87 13.44 6.32
CA VAL A 15 10.12 14.52 6.97
C VAL A 15 8.89 14.85 6.13
N GLU A 16 7.71 14.84 6.74
CA GLU A 16 6.44 15.18 6.11
C GLU A 16 5.67 16.19 6.95
N ASN A 17 5.43 17.38 6.41
CA ASN A 17 4.73 18.47 7.12
C ASN A 17 5.33 18.74 8.51
N GLY A 18 6.65 18.59 8.65
CA GLY A 18 7.38 18.75 9.92
C GLY A 18 7.45 17.50 10.78
N THR A 19 6.76 16.42 10.43
CA THR A 19 6.79 15.14 11.16
C THR A 19 7.83 14.21 10.55
N SER A 20 8.80 13.77 11.36
CA SER A 20 9.77 12.74 10.95
C SER A 20 9.17 11.35 11.10
N LEU A 21 9.31 10.51 10.08
CA LEU A 21 8.97 9.09 10.10
C LEU A 21 10.09 8.25 9.50
N THR A 22 10.18 6.99 9.92
CA THR A 22 11.07 6.00 9.30
C THR A 22 10.24 5.03 8.48
N GLU A 23 10.37 5.10 7.16
CA GLU A 23 9.77 4.16 6.25
C GLU A 23 10.70 2.96 6.04
N GLN A 24 10.15 1.74 6.06
CA GLN A 24 10.92 0.50 5.85
C GLN A 24 10.56 -0.13 4.52
N VAL A 25 11.58 -0.58 3.80
CA VAL A 25 11.43 -1.29 2.53
C VAL A 25 12.22 -2.59 2.59
N GLU A 26 11.57 -3.69 2.23
CA GLU A 26 12.17 -5.00 2.03
C GLU A 26 12.04 -5.36 0.55
N VAL A 27 13.14 -5.79 -0.06
CA VAL A 27 13.17 -6.23 -1.47
C VAL A 27 13.70 -7.64 -1.51
N ASP A 28 12.92 -8.58 -2.04
CA ASP A 28 13.32 -9.95 -2.29
C ASP A 28 13.28 -10.17 -3.81
N VAL A 29 14.45 -10.06 -4.44
CA VAL A 29 14.61 -10.19 -5.89
C VAL A 29 14.36 -11.63 -6.34
N GLU A 30 14.70 -12.62 -5.51
CA GLU A 30 14.51 -14.03 -5.86
C GLU A 30 13.03 -14.40 -5.82
N LYS A 31 12.31 -13.98 -4.79
CA LYS A 31 10.86 -14.22 -4.66
C LYS A 31 10.00 -13.26 -5.46
N GLN A 32 10.61 -12.30 -6.16
CA GLN A 32 9.91 -11.26 -6.91
C GLN A 32 8.87 -10.53 -6.04
N THR A 33 9.27 -10.12 -4.84
CA THR A 33 8.40 -9.41 -3.90
C THR A 33 9.05 -8.18 -3.29
N GLU A 34 8.21 -7.21 -2.95
CA GLU A 34 8.60 -6.03 -2.17
C GLU A 34 7.62 -5.85 -1.02
N VAL A 35 8.13 -5.49 0.16
CA VAL A 35 7.29 -5.09 1.30
C VAL A 35 7.66 -3.69 1.75
N ILE A 36 6.66 -2.82 1.82
CA ILE A 36 6.81 -1.44 2.25
C ILE A 36 5.99 -1.23 3.51
N ARG A 37 6.57 -0.61 4.53
CA ARG A 37 5.90 -0.31 5.80
C ARG A 37 6.02 1.17 6.09
N VAL A 38 4.86 1.82 6.08
CA VAL A 38 4.72 3.24 6.37
C VAL A 38 4.02 3.37 7.73
N PRO A 39 4.69 3.92 8.75
CA PRO A 39 4.05 4.14 10.04
C PRO A 39 2.97 5.22 9.93
N GLN A 40 2.07 5.27 10.90
CA GLN A 40 1.10 6.35 11.03
C GLN A 40 1.84 7.68 11.19
N HIS A 41 1.42 8.71 10.46
CA HIS A 41 2.02 10.04 10.53
C HIS A 41 1.01 11.09 10.08
N ASN A 42 0.99 12.25 10.75
CA ASN A 42 0.00 13.30 10.52
C ASN A 42 -1.42 12.71 10.54
N ASP A 43 -2.23 12.98 9.52
CA ASP A 43 -3.59 12.43 9.35
C ASP A 43 -3.61 11.11 8.56
N ALA A 44 -2.46 10.56 8.17
CA ALA A 44 -2.35 9.32 7.41
C ALA A 44 -2.22 8.12 8.34
N GLU A 45 -3.08 7.13 8.15
CA GLU A 45 -3.03 5.85 8.86
C GLU A 45 -1.78 5.04 8.48
N ALA A 46 -1.33 4.17 9.40
CA ALA A 46 -0.28 3.21 9.10
C ALA A 46 -0.74 2.24 7.99
N VAL A 47 0.19 1.87 7.10
CA VAL A 47 -0.07 0.88 6.05
C VAL A 47 1.16 0.02 5.82
N GLU A 48 0.91 -1.27 5.59
CA GLU A 48 1.90 -2.20 5.09
C GLU A 48 1.46 -2.72 3.71
N ILE A 49 2.38 -2.75 2.76
CA ILE A 49 2.11 -3.10 1.36
C ILE A 49 3.03 -4.24 0.96
N LEU A 50 2.49 -5.32 0.42
CA LEU A 50 3.22 -6.37 -0.29
C LEU A 50 2.89 -6.26 -1.78
N ASN A 51 3.91 -6.15 -2.62
CA ASN A 51 3.78 -6.32 -4.06
C ASN A 51 4.34 -7.70 -4.43
N ASP A 52 3.51 -8.54 -5.07
CA ASP A 52 3.88 -9.85 -5.59
C ASP A 52 3.85 -9.80 -7.12
N PHE A 53 5.04 -9.67 -7.70
CA PHE A 53 5.20 -9.42 -9.13
C PHE A 53 4.95 -10.67 -9.97
N GLU A 54 5.21 -11.86 -9.42
CA GLU A 54 4.87 -13.13 -10.07
C GLU A 54 3.35 -13.29 -10.21
N ALA A 55 2.60 -12.91 -9.18
CA ALA A 55 1.14 -12.96 -9.20
C ALA A 55 0.49 -11.75 -9.89
N GLY A 56 1.22 -10.65 -10.08
CA GLY A 56 0.68 -9.38 -10.55
C GLY A 56 -0.32 -8.76 -9.56
N LEU A 57 -0.12 -8.97 -8.26
CA LEU A 57 -1.02 -8.53 -7.19
C LEU A 57 -0.31 -7.63 -6.17
N SER A 58 -1.09 -6.78 -5.51
CA SER A 58 -0.64 -5.97 -4.37
C SER A 58 -1.61 -6.19 -3.21
N ALA A 59 -1.08 -6.53 -2.04
CA ALA A 59 -1.83 -6.64 -0.79
C ALA A 59 -1.47 -5.50 0.17
N ARG A 60 -2.48 -4.93 0.83
CA ARG A 60 -2.33 -3.81 1.76
C ARG A 60 -3.00 -4.13 3.07
N ARG A 61 -2.22 -4.16 4.15
CA ARG A 61 -2.74 -4.28 5.51
C ARG A 61 -2.90 -2.90 6.13
N LEU A 62 -4.02 -2.72 6.80
CA LEU A 62 -4.26 -1.59 7.68
C LEU A 62 -4.26 -2.08 9.12
N PRO A 63 -3.22 -1.77 9.90
CA PRO A 63 -3.18 -2.16 11.30
C PRO A 63 -4.36 -1.62 12.10
N ALA A 64 -4.82 -0.39 11.80
CA ALA A 64 -5.90 0.26 12.53
C ALA A 64 -7.26 -0.45 12.36
N SER A 65 -7.66 -0.76 11.12
CA SER A 65 -8.95 -1.40 10.85
C SER A 65 -8.91 -2.92 10.89
N LYS A 66 -7.71 -3.52 10.92
CA LYS A 66 -7.48 -4.98 10.86
C LYS A 66 -8.03 -5.60 9.59
N ASP A 67 -7.95 -4.89 8.48
CA ASP A 67 -8.35 -5.37 7.16
C ASP A 67 -7.12 -5.59 6.26
N CYS A 68 -7.22 -6.55 5.34
CA CYS A 68 -6.28 -6.71 4.23
C CYS A 68 -7.01 -6.45 2.89
N PHE A 69 -6.42 -5.66 2.01
CA PHE A 69 -6.99 -5.33 0.71
C PHE A 69 -6.07 -5.83 -0.39
N VAL A 70 -6.62 -6.53 -1.38
CA VAL A 70 -5.89 -7.03 -2.54
C VAL A 70 -6.36 -6.30 -3.80
N SER A 71 -5.41 -5.84 -4.60
CA SER A 71 -5.67 -5.26 -5.92
C SER A 71 -4.74 -5.87 -6.95
N LYS A 72 -5.00 -5.57 -8.23
CA LYS A 72 -3.98 -5.71 -9.26
C LYS A 72 -2.76 -4.85 -8.90
N LEU A 73 -1.57 -5.34 -9.24
CA LEU A 73 -0.34 -4.58 -9.13
C LEU A 73 -0.39 -3.39 -10.10
N ASP A 74 -0.01 -2.22 -9.60
CA ASP A 74 0.11 -1.02 -10.42
C ASP A 74 1.35 -1.14 -11.31
N SER A 75 1.18 -1.00 -12.63
CA SER A 75 2.26 -1.14 -13.61
C SER A 75 3.36 -0.08 -13.47
N SER A 76 3.12 0.98 -12.69
CA SER A 76 4.12 2.01 -12.38
C SER A 76 5.04 1.63 -11.22
N VAL A 77 4.79 0.52 -10.52
CA VAL A 77 5.71 0.01 -9.49
C VAL A 77 6.91 -0.63 -10.20
N PRO A 78 8.16 -0.22 -9.88
CA PRO A 78 9.35 -0.81 -10.50
C PRO A 78 9.50 -2.28 -10.10
N SER A 79 10.18 -3.09 -10.92
CA SER A 79 10.46 -4.48 -10.55
C SER A 79 11.41 -4.57 -9.35
N PRO A 80 11.44 -5.69 -8.60
CA PRO A 80 12.30 -5.85 -7.42
C PRO A 80 13.79 -5.61 -7.71
N ALA A 81 14.29 -6.06 -8.87
CA ALA A 81 15.67 -5.80 -9.26
C ALA A 81 15.95 -4.30 -9.45
N LYS A 82 15.01 -3.58 -10.05
CA LYS A 82 15.11 -2.13 -10.23
C LYS A 82 14.95 -1.39 -8.89
N MET A 83 13.96 -1.79 -8.08
CA MET A 83 13.73 -1.27 -6.74
C MET A 83 14.99 -1.38 -5.90
N LYS A 84 15.65 -2.54 -5.88
CA LYS A 84 16.92 -2.75 -5.18
C LYS A 84 17.97 -1.73 -5.60
N LEU A 85 18.23 -1.62 -6.90
CA LEU A 85 19.24 -0.69 -7.43
C LEU A 85 18.93 0.75 -7.02
N ASP A 86 17.67 1.16 -7.15
CA ASP A 86 17.28 2.51 -6.83
C ASP A 86 17.33 2.79 -5.31
N MET A 87 17.00 1.81 -4.45
CA MET A 87 17.15 1.89 -2.99
C MET A 87 18.63 1.94 -2.56
N ASP A 88 19.49 1.13 -3.19
CA ASP A 88 20.94 1.14 -2.95
C ASP A 88 21.52 2.52 -3.28
N GLN A 89 21.04 3.17 -4.35
CA GLN A 89 21.42 4.54 -4.70
C GLN A 89 20.88 5.55 -3.67
N ALA A 90 19.57 5.48 -3.36
CA ALA A 90 18.92 6.41 -2.44
C ALA A 90 19.53 6.37 -1.03
N SER A 91 19.93 5.19 -0.56
CA SER A 91 20.55 5.00 0.77
C SER A 91 21.89 5.71 0.93
N ARG A 92 22.55 6.06 -0.18
CA ARG A 92 23.85 6.75 -0.21
C ARG A 92 23.69 8.27 -0.30
N GLN A 93 22.47 8.78 -0.48
CA GLN A 93 22.19 10.18 -0.74
C GLN A 93 21.30 10.77 0.36
N SER A 94 21.48 12.07 0.63
CA SER A 94 20.54 12.82 1.46
C SER A 94 19.24 12.98 0.68
N LEU A 95 18.17 12.34 1.14
CA LEU A 95 16.85 12.51 0.53
C LEU A 95 16.34 13.95 0.74
N PRO A 96 15.62 14.53 -0.24
CA PRO A 96 14.99 15.83 -0.05
C PRO A 96 13.98 15.80 1.10
N ASN A 97 14.01 16.81 1.97
CA ASN A 97 13.08 16.95 3.09
C ASN A 97 11.61 17.16 2.66
N LYS A 98 11.37 17.48 1.38
CA LYS A 98 10.04 17.75 0.85
C LYS A 98 9.63 16.63 -0.08
N VAL A 99 8.60 15.89 0.30
CA VAL A 99 8.05 14.82 -0.53
C VAL A 99 6.56 15.06 -0.76
N ILE A 100 6.11 14.85 -2.00
CA ILE A 100 4.73 15.03 -2.44
C ILE A 100 3.93 13.74 -2.16
N THR A 101 2.84 13.88 -1.44
CA THR A 101 1.92 12.78 -1.11
C THR A 101 0.82 12.68 -2.17
N LYS A 102 0.68 11.52 -2.84
CA LYS A 102 -0.50 11.23 -3.67
C LYS A 102 -1.43 10.30 -2.93
N ARG A 103 -2.70 10.66 -2.99
CA ARG A 103 -3.80 9.86 -2.51
C ARG A 103 -4.37 9.08 -3.68
N THR A 104 -4.63 7.80 -3.47
CA THR A 104 -5.41 7.00 -4.41
C THR A 104 -6.65 6.52 -3.67
N GLY A 105 -7.81 6.74 -4.30
CA GLY A 105 -9.08 6.20 -3.81
C GLY A 105 -9.23 4.75 -4.20
N TRP A 106 -9.71 3.92 -3.28
CA TRP A 106 -10.04 2.53 -3.53
C TRP A 106 -11.52 2.26 -3.29
N ARG A 107 -12.11 1.42 -4.15
CA ARG A 107 -13.46 0.88 -3.99
C ARG A 107 -13.37 -0.60 -3.67
N VAL A 108 -14.02 -1.03 -2.60
CA VAL A 108 -14.21 -2.46 -2.27
C VAL A 108 -15.18 -3.08 -3.28
N VAL A 109 -14.75 -4.17 -3.90
CA VAL A 109 -15.54 -4.99 -4.84
C VAL A 109 -16.23 -6.15 -4.12
N GLY A 110 -15.61 -6.67 -3.06
CA GLY A 110 -16.14 -7.76 -2.26
C GLY A 110 -15.06 -8.49 -1.47
N PHE A 111 -15.42 -9.58 -0.80
CA PHE A 111 -14.43 -10.47 -0.19
C PHE A 111 -13.57 -11.16 -1.25
N ALA A 112 -12.29 -11.34 -0.95
CA ALA A 112 -11.40 -12.13 -1.78
C ALA A 112 -11.62 -13.63 -1.52
N ASP A 113 -11.62 -14.42 -2.59
CA ASP A 113 -11.55 -15.87 -2.49
C ASP A 113 -10.14 -16.27 -2.06
N ARG A 114 -9.99 -16.68 -0.80
CA ARG A 114 -8.68 -17.07 -0.24
C ARG A 114 -8.07 -18.27 -0.98
N SER A 115 -8.88 -19.15 -1.56
CA SER A 115 -8.38 -20.33 -2.29
C SER A 115 -7.74 -19.95 -3.63
N ALA A 116 -8.08 -18.77 -4.18
CA ALA A 116 -7.53 -18.23 -5.41
C ALA A 116 -6.32 -17.30 -5.18
N LEU A 117 -5.94 -17.02 -3.94
CA LEU A 117 -4.83 -16.12 -3.62
C LEU A 117 -3.50 -16.87 -3.48
N PRO A 118 -2.38 -16.29 -3.95
CA PRO A 118 -1.05 -16.85 -3.74
C PRO A 118 -0.72 -16.99 -2.25
N ALA A 119 0.08 -18.00 -1.89
CA ALA A 119 0.53 -18.23 -0.52
C ALA A 119 1.19 -16.99 0.09
N LYS A 120 2.03 -16.26 -0.66
CA LYS A 120 2.68 -15.03 -0.21
C LYS A 120 1.69 -13.96 0.27
N ILE A 121 0.56 -13.80 -0.45
CA ILE A 121 -0.52 -12.88 -0.08
C ILE A 121 -1.24 -13.38 1.18
N LEU A 122 -1.54 -14.68 1.25
CA LEU A 122 -2.20 -15.28 2.41
C LEU A 122 -1.35 -15.18 3.68
N ASP A 123 -0.05 -15.44 3.57
CA ASP A 123 0.91 -15.32 4.66
C ASP A 123 1.03 -13.87 5.13
N PHE A 124 1.12 -12.93 4.18
CA PHE A 124 1.19 -11.49 4.50
C PHE A 124 -0.09 -10.98 5.17
N CYS A 125 -1.26 -11.29 4.61
CA CYS A 125 -2.55 -10.90 5.19
C CYS A 125 -2.88 -11.66 6.48
N GLY A 126 -2.29 -12.83 6.71
CA GLY A 126 -2.57 -13.68 7.86
C GLY A 126 -4.05 -14.04 7.98
N SER A 127 -4.59 -13.99 9.19
CA SER A 127 -6.01 -14.28 9.48
C SER A 127 -6.96 -13.11 9.22
N LEU A 128 -6.46 -11.96 8.73
CA LEU A 128 -7.30 -10.79 8.50
C LEU A 128 -8.36 -11.07 7.42
N PRO A 129 -9.55 -10.44 7.50
CA PRO A 129 -10.48 -10.42 6.38
C PRO A 129 -9.80 -9.81 5.16
N ILE A 130 -9.93 -10.48 4.01
CA ILE A 130 -9.32 -10.05 2.75
C ILE A 130 -10.40 -9.56 1.79
N TYR A 131 -10.24 -8.35 1.27
CA TYR A 131 -11.16 -7.71 0.34
C TYR A 131 -10.48 -7.42 -0.99
N ASN A 132 -11.17 -7.66 -2.10
CA ASN A 132 -10.74 -7.19 -3.41
C ASN A 132 -11.09 -5.70 -3.56
N VAL A 133 -10.14 -4.91 -4.07
CA VAL A 133 -10.33 -3.48 -4.33
C VAL A 133 -9.86 -3.08 -5.71
N GLU A 134 -10.50 -2.03 -6.23
CA GLU A 134 -10.14 -1.37 -7.48
C GLU A 134 -9.81 0.09 -7.24
N ALA A 135 -8.81 0.60 -7.96
CA ALA A 135 -8.48 2.02 -7.93
C ALA A 135 -9.60 2.82 -8.58
N VAL A 136 -9.99 3.93 -7.96
CA VAL A 136 -10.96 4.88 -8.50
C VAL A 136 -10.34 6.27 -8.56
N PRO A 137 -10.61 7.07 -9.61
CA PRO A 137 -10.17 8.46 -9.66
C PRO A 137 -10.72 9.24 -8.45
N LEU A 138 -9.90 10.09 -7.84
CA LEU A 138 -10.32 10.88 -6.68
C LEU A 138 -11.53 11.78 -7.01
N ASP A 139 -11.59 12.32 -8.23
CA ASP A 139 -12.70 13.18 -8.67
C ASP A 139 -14.04 12.45 -8.76
N SER A 140 -14.01 11.11 -8.86
CA SER A 140 -15.21 10.27 -8.86
C SER A 140 -15.72 9.96 -7.44
N MET A 141 -14.98 10.37 -6.41
CA MET A 141 -15.35 10.18 -5.02
C MET A 141 -16.33 11.29 -4.57
N ASN A 142 -17.60 11.20 -4.98
CA ASN A 142 -18.68 12.05 -4.41
C ASN A 142 -18.72 11.90 -2.88
N VAL A 143 -18.22 12.89 -2.15
CA VAL A 143 -18.09 12.89 -0.69
C VAL A 143 -19.48 12.97 -0.07
N THR A 144 -20.03 11.85 0.39
CA THR A 144 -21.09 11.87 1.40
C THR A 144 -20.43 11.56 2.74
N LEU A 145 -19.83 12.60 3.34
CA LEU A 145 -19.45 12.57 4.75
C LEU A 145 -20.74 12.59 5.58
N HIS A 146 -21.31 11.41 5.86
CA HIS A 146 -22.25 11.30 6.96
C HIS A 146 -21.43 11.21 8.24
N ARG A 147 -21.24 12.36 8.88
CA ARG A 147 -20.85 12.47 10.27
C ARG A 147 -22.11 12.20 11.10
N ASP A 148 -22.03 11.23 12.01
CA ASP A 148 -23.15 10.57 12.69
C ASP A 148 -24.18 11.52 13.35
N SER A 149 -25.47 11.26 13.15
CA SER A 149 -26.56 11.17 14.14
C SER A 149 -27.91 11.24 13.43
N GLU A 150 -28.73 10.19 13.51
CA GLU A 150 -30.20 10.21 13.71
C GLU A 150 -30.84 8.88 13.28
N GLN A 151 -31.68 8.35 14.18
CA GLN A 151 -32.54 7.18 13.95
C GLN A 151 -33.65 7.52 12.94
N ILE A 152 -33.72 6.85 11.78
CA ILE A 152 -34.99 6.63 11.06
C ILE A 152 -35.02 5.23 10.42
N LYS A 153 -36.16 4.56 10.59
CA LYS A 153 -36.47 3.19 10.14
C LYS A 153 -36.71 3.07 8.62
N MET A 154 -36.37 1.87 8.12
CA MET A 154 -36.86 1.14 6.94
C MET A 154 -36.77 1.77 5.54
N GLY A 155 -35.90 1.17 4.74
CA GLY A 155 -35.95 1.15 3.27
C GLY A 155 -35.06 0.03 2.74
N ASN A 156 -35.68 -1.03 2.22
CA ASN A 156 -35.02 -2.25 1.74
C ASN A 156 -34.23 -1.94 0.46
N THR A 157 -32.93 -1.67 0.58
CA THR A 157 -32.01 -1.67 -0.57
C THR A 157 -30.63 -2.08 -0.05
N LYS A 158 -30.17 -3.28 -0.41
CA LYS A 158 -28.76 -3.68 -0.25
C LYS A 158 -27.91 -2.70 -1.05
N ARG A 159 -27.45 -1.62 -0.43
CA ARG A 159 -26.35 -0.81 -0.96
C ARG A 159 -25.10 -1.43 -0.39
N ASP A 160 -24.28 -2.02 -1.26
CA ASP A 160 -22.95 -2.48 -0.88
C ASP A 160 -22.22 -1.32 -0.20
N PRO A 161 -21.67 -1.51 1.02
CA PRO A 161 -21.00 -0.44 1.73
C PRO A 161 -19.74 -0.10 0.95
N VAL A 162 -19.79 1.01 0.20
CA VAL A 162 -18.62 1.60 -0.44
C VAL A 162 -17.71 2.11 0.68
N ARG A 163 -16.87 1.24 1.25
CA ARG A 163 -15.72 1.68 2.05
C ARG A 163 -14.73 2.30 1.08
N ARG A 164 -14.77 3.63 1.01
CA ARG A 164 -13.72 4.39 0.34
C ARG A 164 -12.55 4.46 1.27
N GLN A 165 -11.40 4.08 0.73
CA GLN A 165 -10.16 4.31 1.43
C GLN A 165 -9.25 5.20 0.61
N GLU A 166 -8.86 6.33 1.20
CA GLU A 166 -7.72 7.10 0.73
C GLU A 166 -6.47 6.48 1.35
N LEU A 167 -5.61 5.91 0.51
CA LEU A 167 -4.30 5.46 0.96
C LEU A 167 -3.25 6.43 0.42
N SER A 168 -2.47 6.97 1.35
CA SER A 168 -1.20 7.62 1.01
C SER A 168 -0.32 6.54 0.38
N GLN A 169 0.01 6.69 -0.91
CA GLN A 169 1.07 5.86 -1.47
C GLN A 169 2.36 6.17 -0.72
N SER A 170 3.11 5.12 -0.38
CA SER A 170 4.45 5.26 0.17
C SER A 170 5.25 6.27 -0.66
N LYS A 171 5.97 7.12 0.06
CA LYS A 171 6.87 8.10 -0.52
C LYS A 171 8.03 7.43 -1.25
N CYS A 172 8.49 6.28 -0.75
CA CYS A 172 9.47 5.45 -1.44
C CYS A 172 8.97 4.90 -2.78
N SER A 173 7.70 4.48 -2.90
CA SER A 173 7.12 4.07 -4.19
C SER A 173 7.16 5.18 -5.25
N ARG A 174 7.12 6.45 -4.83
CA ARG A 174 7.21 7.62 -5.72
C ARG A 174 8.61 8.13 -5.98
N LEU A 175 9.49 8.09 -4.97
CA LEU A 175 10.90 8.46 -5.11
C LEU A 175 11.56 7.67 -6.25
N LEU A 176 11.01 6.49 -6.58
CA LEU A 176 11.45 5.65 -7.68
C LEU A 176 10.72 5.86 -9.02
N GLN A 177 9.46 6.31 -8.98
CA GLN A 177 8.68 6.58 -10.20
C GLN A 177 9.15 7.80 -10.96
N TYR A 178 9.72 8.80 -10.27
CA TYR A 178 10.14 10.04 -10.91
C TYR A 178 11.57 10.03 -11.41
N GLY A 179 12.37 9.03 -11.03
CA GLY A 179 13.82 9.13 -11.19
C GLY A 179 14.36 10.34 -10.43
N TYR A 180 15.63 10.28 -10.07
CA TYR A 180 16.33 11.50 -9.74
C TYR A 180 16.53 12.26 -11.04
N SER A 181 15.54 13.05 -11.44
CA SER A 181 15.76 14.08 -12.46
C SER A 181 16.60 15.15 -11.76
N THR A 182 17.89 15.14 -12.09
CA THR A 182 18.87 16.19 -11.77
C THR A 182 18.34 17.58 -12.07
#